data_AF-A0A2V8UN57-F1
#
_entry.id   AF-A0A2V8UN57-F1
#
_cell.length_a   1.000
_cell.length_b   1.000
_cell.length_c   1.000
_cell.angle_alpha   90.00
_cell.angle_beta   90.00
_cell.angle_gamma   90.00
#
_symmetry.space_group_name_H-M   'P 1'
#
loop_
_entity.id
_entity.type
_entity.pdbx_description
1 polymer ?
#
loop_
_entity_poly.entity_id
_entity_poly.type
_entity_poly.pdbx_seq_one_letter_code
_entity_poly.pdbx_strand_id
1 'polypeptide(L)' 'METERLAASKKNATRLGAHIVFADESGFLLIPNVVKTWAPRGHTPVHRHYYRRDKISVISGVSVSPKRQHLGLFY' A
#
# COMPACT_ATOMS: atom_id res chain seq x y z
N MET A 1 -17.17 -15.71 11.92
CA MET A 1 -16.40 -15.11 10.83
C MET A 1 -15.38 -16.15 10.41
N GLU A 2 -15.55 -16.74 9.23
CA GLU A 2 -14.71 -17.84 8.75
C GLU A 2 -13.25 -17.41 8.69
N THR A 3 -12.38 -18.13 9.40
CA THR A 3 -10.94 -17.87 9.42
C THR A 3 -10.31 -18.54 8.20
N GLU A 4 -10.54 -18.00 7.00
CA GLU A 4 -9.78 -18.45 5.84
C GLU A 4 -8.28 -18.19 6.08
N ARG A 5 -7.48 -19.26 5.97
CA ARG A 5 -6.03 -19.16 6.12
C ARG A 5 -5.46 -18.43 4.91
N LEU A 6 -4.74 -17.34 5.16
CA LEU A 6 -4.06 -16.56 4.14
C LEU A 6 -3.20 -17.48 3.24
N ALA A 7 -3.47 -17.46 1.94
CA ALA A 7 -2.80 -18.29 0.93
C ALA A 7 -2.84 -19.81 1.21
N ALA A 8 -3.98 -20.35 1.67
CA ALA A 8 -4.17 -21.78 2.01
C ALA A 8 -3.72 -22.79 0.93
N SER A 9 -3.75 -22.41 -0.35
CA SER A 9 -3.29 -23.25 -1.46
C SER A 9 -1.77 -23.43 -1.51
N LYS A 10 -0.99 -22.58 -0.82
CA LYS A 10 0.48 -22.61 -0.78
C LYS A 10 1.03 -23.61 0.25
N LYS A 11 0.54 -24.86 0.19
CA LYS A 11 0.90 -25.95 1.12
C LYS A 11 2.42 -26.21 1.20
N ASN A 12 3.15 -25.98 0.11
CA ASN A 12 4.61 -26.08 0.09
C ASN A 12 5.33 -25.02 0.93
N ALA A 13 4.78 -23.80 1.03
CA ALA A 13 5.39 -22.75 1.85
C ALA A 13 5.36 -23.14 3.33
N THR A 14 4.23 -23.68 3.80
CA THR A 14 4.10 -24.24 5.15
C THR A 14 5.09 -25.38 5.38
N ARG A 15 5.17 -26.35 4.45
CA ARG A 15 6.09 -27.50 4.55
C ARG A 15 7.55 -27.07 4.65
N LEU A 16 7.93 -26.00 3.96
CA LEU A 16 9.31 -25.50 3.93
C LEU A 16 9.60 -24.47 5.03
N GLY A 17 8.62 -24.11 5.86
CA GLY A 17 8.76 -22.99 6.80
C GLY A 17 9.15 -21.69 6.08
N ALA A 18 8.63 -21.48 4.87
CA ALA A 18 8.96 -20.35 4.02
C ALA A 18 8.11 -19.13 4.37
N HIS A 19 8.68 -17.94 4.17
CA HIS A 19 7.94 -16.69 4.25
C HIS A 19 7.02 -16.54 3.04
N ILE A 20 5.80 -16.07 3.29
CA ILE A 20 4.91 -15.62 2.22
C ILE A 20 5.09 -14.11 2.08
N VAL A 21 5.43 -13.65 0.87
CA VAL A 21 5.59 -12.23 0.57
C VAL A 21 4.48 -11.80 -0.38
N PHE A 22 3.76 -10.76 0.01
CA PHE A 22 2.82 -10.04 -0.83
C PHE A 22 3.58 -8.88 -1.45
N ALA A 23 3.72 -8.88 -2.77
CA ALA A 23 4.35 -7.81 -3.51
C ALA A 23 3.29 -7.11 -4.37
N ASP A 24 3.32 -5.80 -4.39
CA ASP A 24 2.43 -4.99 -5.20
C ASP A 24 3.13 -3.69 -5.64
N GLU A 25 2.64 -3.12 -6.74
CA GLU A 25 3.10 -1.84 -7.28
C GLU A 25 2.01 -0.78 -7.12
N SER A 26 2.42 0.42 -6.70
CA SER A 26 1.54 1.59 -6.62
C SER A 26 2.10 2.74 -7.44
N GLY A 27 1.28 3.28 -8.33
CA GLY A 27 1.58 4.48 -9.09
C GLY A 27 0.93 5.72 -8.47
N PHE A 28 1.70 6.78 -8.28
CA PHE A 28 1.24 8.07 -7.75
C PHE A 28 1.36 9.14 -8.81
N LEU A 29 0.26 9.81 -9.12
CA LEU A 29 0.30 11.07 -9.86
C LEU A 29 0.82 12.18 -8.95
N LEU A 30 1.68 13.05 -9.47
CA LEU A 30 2.19 14.21 -8.73
C LEU A 30 1.23 15.41 -8.76
N ILE A 31 0.01 15.20 -9.25
CA ILE A 31 -1.07 16.18 -9.17
C ILE A 31 -1.59 16.18 -7.72
N PRO A 32 -1.65 17.34 -7.04
CA PRO A 32 -2.17 17.40 -5.69
C PRO A 32 -3.62 16.90 -5.62
N ASN A 33 -3.90 16.00 -4.68
CA ASN A 33 -5.26 15.56 -4.41
C ASN A 33 -6.10 16.72 -3.89
N VAL A 34 -7.37 16.78 -4.30
CA VAL A 34 -8.35 17.71 -3.70
C VAL A 34 -8.75 17.14 -2.33
N VAL A 35 -8.09 17.63 -1.29
CA VAL A 35 -8.34 17.23 0.11
C VAL A 35 -8.97 18.36 0.91
N LYS A 36 -9.63 18.03 2.03
CA LYS A 36 -10.10 19.06 2.99
C LYS A 36 -8.89 19.85 3.49
N THR A 37 -9.01 21.17 3.47
CA THR A 37 -8.00 22.08 3.98
C THR A 37 -8.67 23.25 4.70
N TRP A 38 -7.88 23.99 5.46
CA TRP A 38 -8.34 25.18 6.18
C TRP A 38 -8.38 26.39 5.25
N ALA A 39 -9.38 27.23 5.45
CA ALA A 39 -9.49 28.55 4.83
C ALA A 39 -10.20 29.51 5.79
N PRO A 40 -10.00 30.82 5.62
CA PRO A 40 -10.81 31.82 6.30
C PRO A 40 -12.31 31.58 6.08
N ARG A 41 -13.12 31.92 7.08
CA ARG A 41 -14.59 31.77 6.98
C ARG A 41 -15.10 32.56 5.77
N GLY A 42 -15.98 31.94 4.99
CA GLY A 42 -16.54 32.53 3.76
C GLY A 42 -15.63 32.49 2.54
N HIS A 43 -14.43 31.91 2.64
CA HIS A 43 -13.48 31.82 1.52
C HIS A 43 -13.26 30.36 1.11
N THR A 44 -13.55 30.05 -0.15
CA THR A 44 -13.24 28.72 -0.70
C THR A 44 -11.73 28.60 -0.89
N PRO A 45 -11.06 27.58 -0.31
CA PRO A 45 -9.64 27.36 -0.55
C PRO A 45 -9.39 27.02 -2.02
N VAL A 46 -8.44 27.72 -2.64
CA VAL A 46 -8.00 27.47 -4.01
C VAL A 46 -6.59 26.90 -3.99
N HIS A 47 -6.42 25.70 -4.54
CA HIS A 47 -5.13 25.05 -4.68
C HIS A 47 -4.57 25.25 -6.10
N ARG A 48 -3.58 26.14 -6.26
CA ARG A 48 -2.92 26.39 -7.55
C ARG A 48 -1.77 25.42 -7.76
N HIS A 49 -1.76 24.73 -8.89
CA HIS A 49 -0.69 23.84 -9.31
C HIS A 49 -0.56 23.86 -10.83
N TYR A 50 0.62 23.48 -11.34
CA TYR A 50 0.80 23.25 -12.77
C TYR A 50 0.25 21.87 -13.12
N TYR A 51 -0.67 21.80 -14.09
CA TYR A 51 -1.19 20.52 -14.55
C TYR A 51 -0.11 19.77 -15.33
N ARG A 52 0.51 18.79 -14.67
CA ARG A 52 1.53 17.88 -15.22
C ARG A 52 1.15 16.45 -14.88
N ARG A 53 1.24 15.53 -15.86
CA ARG A 53 0.90 14.10 -15.68
C ARG A 53 2.11 13.28 -15.21
N ASP A 54 2.99 13.90 -14.44
CA ASP A 54 4.18 13.25 -13.90
C ASP A 54 3.75 12.17 -12.89
N LYS A 55 4.46 11.05 -12.90
CA LYS A 55 4.14 9.85 -12.11
C LYS A 55 5.38 9.31 -11.41
N ILE A 56 5.18 8.81 -10.20
CA ILE A 56 6.16 7.99 -9.48
C ILE A 56 5.54 6.60 -9.27
N SER A 57 6.26 5.55 -9.66
CA SER A 57 5.91 4.17 -9.32
C SER A 57 6.74 3.73 -8.11
N VAL A 58 6.12 3.00 -7.20
CA VAL A 58 6.80 2.31 -6.09
C VAL A 58 6.39 0.85 -6.09
N ILE A 59 7.31 -0.02 -5.72
CA ILE A 59 7.04 -1.43 -5.46
C ILE A 59 7.48 -1.75 -4.03
N SER A 60 6.68 -2.53 -3.32
CA SER A 60 7.05 -2.97 -1.98
C SER A 60 6.56 -4.39 -1.71
N GLY A 61 7.18 -5.03 -0.72
CA GLY A 61 6.81 -6.37 -0.27
C GLY A 61 6.46 -6.38 1.22
N VAL A 62 5.39 -7.06 1.58
CA VAL A 62 5.07 -7.40 2.98
C VAL A 62 5.20 -8.90 3.17
N SER A 63 6.11 -9.32 4.04
CA SER A 63 6.27 -10.74 4.40
C SER A 63 5.51 -11.10 5.67
N VAL A 64 4.96 -12.30 5.70
CA VAL A 64 4.40 -12.92 6.91
C VAL A 64 5.30 -14.07 7.33
N SER A 65 5.84 -13.99 8.55
CA SER A 65 6.64 -15.08 9.12
C SER A 65 5.79 -16.33 9.36
N PRO A 66 6.22 -17.52 8.91
CA PRO A 66 5.46 -18.76 9.06
C PRO A 66 5.38 -19.26 10.51
N LYS A 67 6.26 -18.78 11.41
CA LYS A 67 6.34 -19.25 12.81
C LYS A 67 5.69 -18.29 13.80
N ARG A 68 5.87 -16.99 13.61
CA ARG A 68 5.47 -15.95 14.59
C ARG A 68 4.41 -14.99 14.07
N GLN A 69 3.94 -15.15 12.82
CA GLN A 69 3.05 -14.21 12.13
C GLN A 69 3.53 -12.75 12.18
N HIS A 70 4.83 -12.53 12.40
CA HIS A 70 5.42 -11.20 12.33
C HIS A 70 5.42 -10.70 10.88
N LEU A 71 5.11 -9.41 10.75
CA LEU A 71 5.16 -8.69 9.49
C LEU A 71 6.56 -8.11 9.27
N GLY A 72 7.11 -8.32 8.08
CA GLY A 72 8.33 -7.65 7.61
C GLY A 72 8.00 -6.81 6.39
N LEU A 73 8.64 -5.65 6.26
CA LEU A 73 8.42 -4.71 5.16
C LEU A 73 9.72 -4.58 4.34
N PHE A 74 9.58 -4.60 3.01
CA PHE A 74 10.65 -4.43 2.02
C PHE A 74 10.25 -3.32 1.04
N TYR A 75 11.11 -2.34 0.82
CA TYR A 75 10.92 -1.21 -0.09
C TYR A 75 12.26 -0.74 -0.65
#